data_AF-A0A9D1MIA6-F1
#
_entry.id   AF-A0A9D1MIA6-F1
#
_cell.length_a   1.000
_cell.length_b   1.000
_cell.length_c   1.000
_cell.angle_alpha   90.00
_cell.angle_beta   90.00
_cell.angle_gamma   90.00
#
_symmetry.space_group_name_H-M   'P 1'
#
loop_
_entity.id
_entity.type
_entity.pdbx_description
1 polymer ?
#
loop_
_entity_poly.entity_id
_entity_poly.type
_entity_poly.pdbx_seq_one_letter_code
_entity_poly.pdbx_strand_id
1 'polypeptide(L)' 'EYGLYTYDEFVEEVFELPLVMFEAFNGQYMKVAIGKGLITVERLTELFARYGELF' A
#
# COMPACT_ATOMS: atom_id res chain seq x y z
N GLU A 1 7.56 0.10 16.35
CA GLU A 1 6.35 -0.64 15.96
C GLU A 1 6.78 -1.78 15.06
N TYR A 2 6.44 -3.03 15.39
CA TYR A 2 6.91 -4.19 14.63
C TYR A 2 5.77 -4.68 13.72
N GLY A 3 6.00 -4.67 12.40
CA GLY A 3 5.11 -5.30 11.42
C GLY A 3 4.16 -4.37 10.64
N LEU A 4 4.30 -3.05 10.75
CA LEU A 4 3.62 -2.08 9.89
C LEU A 4 4.60 -1.46 8.90
N TYR A 5 4.07 -0.91 7.80
CA TYR A 5 4.85 -0.09 6.89
C TYR A 5 4.99 1.34 7.44
N THR A 6 6.20 1.90 7.34
CA THR A 6 6.34 3.36 7.24
C THR A 6 5.93 3.80 5.83
N TYR A 7 5.71 5.11 5.64
CA TYR A 7 5.45 5.62 4.29
C TYR A 7 6.59 5.24 3.35
N ASP A 8 7.84 5.57 3.70
CA ASP A 8 9.03 5.31 2.88
C ASP A 8 9.16 3.82 2.51
N GLU A 9 8.99 2.90 3.48
CA GLU A 9 9.01 1.46 3.22
C GLU A 9 7.91 1.04 2.23
N PHE A 10 6.71 1.62 2.34
CA PHE A 10 5.61 1.31 1.42
C PHE A 10 5.93 1.76 -0.01
N VAL A 11 6.48 2.97 -0.17
CA VAL A 11 6.82 3.51 -1.49
C VAL A 11 7.91 2.66 -2.16
N GLU A 12 8.88 2.19 -1.37
CA GLU A 12 10.00 1.36 -1.83
C GLU A 12 9.57 -0.09 -2.16
N GLU A 13 8.72 -0.70 -1.33
CA GLU A 13 8.36 -2.13 -1.46
C GLU A 13 7.09 -2.39 -2.29
N VAL A 14 6.15 -1.43 -2.36
CA VAL A 14 4.81 -1.67 -2.92
C VAL A 14 4.57 -0.84 -4.17
N PHE A 15 4.37 0.48 -4.03
CA PHE A 15 4.10 1.39 -5.14
C PHE A 15 4.19 2.85 -4.69
N GLU A 16 4.61 3.74 -5.59
CA GLU A 16 4.72 5.17 -5.32
C GLU A 16 3.36 5.87 -5.31
N LEU A 17 3.01 6.49 -4.18
CA LEU A 17 1.79 7.29 -4.04
C LEU A 17 1.99 8.42 -3.04
N PRO A 18 1.24 9.54 -3.11
CA PRO A 18 1.37 10.64 -2.16
C PRO A 18 1.09 10.23 -0.70
N LEU A 19 1.78 10.84 0.27
CA LEU A 19 1.56 10.58 1.71
C LEU A 19 0.09 10.69 2.13
N VAL A 20 -0.65 11.68 1.60
CA VAL A 20 -2.08 11.83 1.89
C VAL A 20 -2.91 10.61 1.48
N MET A 21 -2.54 9.94 0.39
CA MET A 21 -3.20 8.71 -0.05
C MET A 21 -2.81 7.53 0.84
N PHE A 22 -1.54 7.43 1.22
CA PHE A 22 -1.07 6.42 2.17
C PHE A 22 -1.86 6.49 3.49
N GLU A 23 -2.01 7.69 4.03
CA GLU A 23 -2.77 7.95 5.25
C GLU A 23 -4.26 7.65 5.07
N ALA A 24 -4.88 8.09 3.96
CA ALA A 24 -6.29 7.86 3.67
C ALA A 24 -6.66 6.36 3.56
N PHE A 25 -5.77 5.55 2.98
CA PHE A 25 -5.99 4.11 2.82
C PHE A 25 -5.45 3.27 3.99
N ASN A 26 -4.90 3.89 5.03
CA ASN A 26 -4.19 3.21 6.11
C ASN A 26 -3.10 2.24 5.60
N GLY A 27 -2.26 2.72 4.67
CA GLY A 27 -1.25 1.92 3.97
C GLY A 27 -0.29 1.16 4.91
N GLN A 28 -0.09 1.66 6.13
CA GLN A 28 0.69 1.00 7.18
C GLN A 28 0.26 -0.45 7.46
N TYR A 29 -1.03 -0.79 7.32
CA TYR A 29 -1.54 -2.13 7.57
C TYR A 29 -1.41 -3.09 6.38
N MET A 30 -1.03 -2.59 5.21
CA MET A 30 -0.87 -3.45 4.02
C MET A 30 0.22 -4.49 4.20
N LYS A 31 1.25 -4.22 5.00
CA LYS A 31 2.28 -5.19 5.39
C LYS A 31 1.67 -6.45 6.02
N VAL A 32 0.67 -6.26 6.88
CA VAL A 32 -0.05 -7.36 7.55
C VAL A 32 -0.96 -8.09 6.57
N ALA A 33 -1.69 -7.36 5.72
CA ALA A 33 -2.58 -7.96 4.72
C ALA A 33 -1.81 -8.84 3.71
N ILE A 34 -0.66 -8.35 3.24
CA ILE A 34 0.27 -9.07 2.36
C ILE A 34 0.85 -10.28 3.09
N GLY A 35 1.38 -10.11 4.30
CA GLY A 35 1.95 -11.20 5.10
C GLY A 35 0.95 -12.31 5.43
N LYS A 36 -0.35 -12.00 5.48
CA LYS A 36 -1.44 -12.98 5.66
C LYS A 36 -1.95 -13.59 4.35
N GLY A 37 -1.44 -13.16 3.20
CA GLY A 37 -1.89 -13.62 1.88
C GLY A 37 -3.30 -13.17 1.51
N LEU A 38 -3.83 -12.12 2.15
CA LEU A 38 -5.16 -11.57 1.84
C LEU A 38 -5.14 -10.75 0.54
N ILE A 39 -3.98 -10.21 0.18
CA ILE A 39 -3.73 -9.48 -1.06
C ILE A 39 -2.25 -9.61 -1.43
N THR A 40 -1.91 -9.45 -2.71
CA THR A 40 -0.52 -9.42 -3.18
C THR A 40 -0.11 -8.01 -3.60
N VAL A 41 1.19 -7.75 -3.67
CA VAL A 41 1.72 -6.47 -4.15
C VAL A 41 1.26 -6.21 -5.58
N GLU A 42 1.33 -7.21 -6.45
CA GLU A 42 0.88 -7.10 -7.85
C GLU A 42 -0.60 -6.71 -7.92
N ARG A 43 -1.43 -7.34 -7.09
CA ARG A 43 -2.86 -7.03 -7.03
C ARG A 43 -3.12 -5.61 -6.53
N LEU A 44 -2.35 -5.13 -5.55
CA LEU A 44 -2.43 -3.75 -5.08
C LEU A 44 -2.07 -2.78 -6.20
N THR A 45 -0.96 -3.02 -6.92
CA THR A 45 -0.52 -2.18 -8.02
C THR A 45 -1.55 -2.12 -9.16
N GLU A 46 -2.20 -3.24 -9.50
CA GLU A 46 -3.31 -3.25 -10.47
C GLU A 46 -4.50 -2.40 -10.02
N LEU A 47 -4.87 -2.47 -8.74
CA LEU A 47 -5.98 -1.70 -8.19
C LEU A 47 -5.64 -0.21 -8.18
N PHE A 48 -4.42 0.16 -7.79
CA PHE A 48 -3.95 1.54 -7.86
C PHE A 48 -3.87 2.04 -9.29
N ALA A 49 -3.37 1.27 -10.25
CA ALA A 49 -3.37 1.68 -11.65
C ALA A 49 -4.80 1.86 -12.22
N ARG A 50 -5.75 1.02 -11.78
CA ARG A 50 -7.14 1.07 -12.24
C ARG A 50 -7.94 2.22 -11.63
N TYR A 51 -7.73 2.52 -10.35
CA TYR A 51 -8.56 3.46 -9.60
C TYR A 51 -7.81 4.74 -9.20
N GLY A 52 -6.49 4.79 -9.36
CA GLY A 52 -5.65 5.93 -9.02
C GLY A 52 -5.87 7.15 -9.91
N GLU A 53 -6.39 6.98 -11.12
CA GLU A 53 -6.82 8.13 -11.95
C GLU A 53 -8.11 8.81 -11.42
N LEU A 54 -8.84 8.17 -10.50
CA LEU A 54 -10.10 8.70 -9.96
C LEU A 54 -9.90 9.62 -8.74
N PHE A 55 -8.67 9.74 -8.23
CA PHE A 55 -8.31 10.46 -7.00
C PHE A 55 -7.05 11.29 -7.20
#